data_AF-A0A8B7A6Z6-F1
#
_entry.id   AF-A0A8B7A6Z6-F1
#
_cell.length_a   1.000
_cell.length_b   1.000
_cell.length_c   1.000
_cell.angle_alpha   90.00
_cell.angle_beta   90.00
_cell.angle_gamma   90.00
#
_symmetry.space_group_name_H-M   'P 1'
#
loop_
_entity.id
_entity.type
_entity.pdbx_description
1 polymer ?
#
loop_
_entity_poly.entity_id
_entity_poly.type
_entity_poly.pdbx_seq_one_letter_code
_entity_poly.pdbx_strand_id
1 'polypeptide(L)'
;MRSTTLLALLALVLLYLVSGALVFRALEQPHEQQAQRELGEVREKFLRAHPCVSDQELGHFIKEVADALGGGADPETNSTSNSSHSVWNLGSAFFFSGTIITTIGYGNAALRTDAGRLFCIFYALVGIPLFGILLAGVGDRLGSSLRRGIGHIEAIFLKWHVPPELVRVLSAVLFLLIGCLLFVLTPVFVFCYVEGWSKLEAVYFVIVTLTTVGFGDYVAGADPKKDTPAYQPLVWFWILFGLAYFASVLTTIGNWLRVVSRRTRAEMGGLTAQAASWTGTVTARVTQRAGPTAPPPPEKAQPLLPPPLLAPVQPAAPPRPPTPPEKVEPPSPPTASALDYPSENLAFIDESSDTQSERGCALPRATRGRRRANPARKPARPRGPARLRDKSEPA
;
A
#
# COMPACT_ATOMS: atom_id res chain seq x y z
N MET A 1 10.66 -7.69 8.51
CA MET A 1 11.79 -7.20 7.68
C MET A 1 13.05 -7.13 8.55
N ARG A 2 14.27 -7.27 8.01
CA ARG A 2 15.48 -7.06 8.83
C ARG A 2 15.70 -5.56 9.01
N SER A 3 16.18 -5.11 10.17
CA SER A 3 16.40 -3.67 10.44
C SER A 3 17.31 -3.00 9.41
N THR A 4 18.29 -3.73 8.86
CA THR A 4 19.17 -3.23 7.79
C THR A 4 18.43 -2.96 6.48
N THR A 5 17.49 -3.83 6.08
CA THR A 5 16.67 -3.61 4.88
C THR A 5 15.70 -2.44 5.06
N LEU A 6 15.21 -2.22 6.28
CA LEU A 6 14.36 -1.06 6.59
C LEU A 6 15.16 0.24 6.49
N LEU A 7 16.37 0.27 7.05
CA LEU A 7 17.24 1.46 7.01
C LEU A 7 17.67 1.81 5.57
N ALA A 8 17.97 0.80 4.74
CA ALA A 8 18.26 1.02 3.33
C ALA A 8 17.05 1.57 2.55
N LEU A 9 15.84 1.05 2.82
CA LEU A 9 14.61 1.54 2.20
C LEU A 9 14.30 2.97 2.64
N LEU A 10 14.51 3.28 3.93
CA LEU A 10 14.36 4.64 4.47
C LEU A 10 15.32 5.62 3.77
N ALA A 11 16.60 5.25 3.64
CA ALA A 11 17.58 6.07 2.92
C ALA A 11 17.16 6.31 1.46
N LEU A 12 16.65 5.29 0.77
CA LEU A 12 16.15 5.42 -0.60
C LEU A 12 14.96 6.40 -0.68
N VAL A 13 13.99 6.31 0.23
CA VAL A 13 12.84 7.23 0.28
C VAL A 13 13.30 8.66 0.57
N LEU A 14 14.27 8.85 1.49
CA LEU A 14 14.83 10.17 1.76
C LEU A 14 15.51 10.77 0.53
N LEU A 15 16.29 9.98 -0.23
CA LEU A 15 16.88 10.43 -1.48
C LEU A 15 15.81 10.78 -2.53
N TYR A 16 14.73 10.01 -2.61
CA TYR A 16 13.59 10.30 -3.48
C TYR A 16 12.95 11.66 -3.14
N LEU A 17 12.71 11.92 -1.85
CA LEU A 17 12.18 13.21 -1.38
C LEU A 17 13.12 14.38 -1.66
N VAL A 18 14.43 14.22 -1.43
CA VAL A 18 15.42 15.27 -1.74
C VAL A 18 15.44 15.57 -3.25
N SER A 19 15.42 14.53 -4.08
CA SER A 19 15.36 14.71 -5.54
C SER A 19 14.10 15.46 -5.98
N GLY A 20 12.93 15.10 -5.43
CA GLY A 20 11.68 15.79 -5.70
C GLY A 20 11.70 17.26 -5.24
N ALA A 21 12.22 17.53 -4.04
CA ALA A 21 12.32 18.88 -3.49
C ALA A 21 13.20 19.80 -4.35
N LEU A 22 14.33 19.29 -4.86
CA LEU A 22 15.19 20.05 -5.76
C LEU A 22 14.50 20.37 -7.09
N VAL A 23 13.79 19.39 -7.67
CA VAL A 23 13.06 19.58 -8.93
C VAL A 23 11.89 20.56 -8.76
N PHE A 24 11.04 20.39 -7.75
CA PHE A 24 9.91 21.30 -7.50
C PHE A 24 10.40 22.72 -7.21
N ARG A 25 11.44 22.89 -6.39
CA ARG A 25 12.03 24.20 -6.16
C ARG A 25 12.52 24.85 -7.46
N ALA A 26 13.19 24.09 -8.32
CA ALA A 26 13.71 24.63 -9.58
C ALA A 26 12.59 25.06 -10.55
N LEU A 27 11.46 24.35 -10.54
CA LEU A 27 10.33 24.62 -11.45
C LEU A 27 9.37 25.70 -10.91
N GLU A 28 9.08 25.70 -9.61
CA GLU A 28 8.04 26.53 -9.00
C GLU A 28 8.56 27.84 -8.38
N GLN A 29 9.79 27.84 -7.83
CA GLN A 29 10.34 29.03 -7.16
C GLN A 29 10.40 30.29 -8.05
N PRO A 30 10.72 30.21 -9.37
CA PRO A 30 10.69 31.38 -10.24
C PRO A 30 9.28 31.98 -10.37
N HIS A 31 8.26 31.14 -10.47
CA HIS A 31 6.86 31.56 -10.60
C HIS A 31 6.34 32.16 -9.28
N GLU A 32 6.69 31.57 -8.14
CA GLU A 32 6.37 32.14 -6.82
C GLU A 32 6.97 33.54 -6.64
N GLN A 33 8.25 33.72 -6.99
CA GLN A 33 8.91 35.02 -6.92
C GLN A 33 8.26 36.05 -7.85
N GLN A 34 7.79 35.61 -9.03
CA GLN A 34 7.08 36.48 -9.96
C GLN A 34 5.72 36.93 -9.38
N ALA A 35 4.93 36.02 -8.82
CA ALA A 35 3.66 36.36 -8.17
C ALA A 35 3.85 37.31 -6.96
N GLN A 36 4.92 37.12 -6.18
CA GLN A 36 5.27 38.04 -5.08
C GLN A 36 5.62 39.44 -5.58
N ARG A 37 6.34 39.55 -6.71
CA ARG A 37 6.64 40.82 -7.36
C ARG A 37 5.38 41.50 -7.87
N GLU A 38 4.50 40.77 -8.54
CA GLU A 38 3.22 41.28 -9.04
C GLU A 38 2.35 41.82 -7.90
N LEU A 39 2.27 41.12 -6.76
CA LEU A 39 1.56 41.62 -5.58
C LEU A 39 2.16 42.93 -5.06
N GLY A 40 3.49 43.04 -5.02
CA GLY A 40 4.20 44.27 -4.65
C GLY A 40 3.91 45.42 -5.62
N GLU A 41 3.93 45.15 -6.92
CA GLU A 41 3.63 46.14 -7.97
C GLU A 41 2.18 46.64 -7.90
N VAL A 42 1.22 45.74 -7.68
CA VAL A 42 -0.20 46.09 -7.50
C VAL A 42 -0.37 46.97 -6.26
N ARG A 43 0.29 46.63 -5.16
CA ARG A 43 0.28 47.41 -3.92
C ARG A 43 0.85 48.82 -4.14
N GLU A 44 2.01 48.94 -4.77
CA GLU A 44 2.62 50.24 -5.07
C GLU A 44 1.77 51.09 -6.01
N LYS A 45 1.20 50.46 -7.05
CA LYS A 45 0.31 51.13 -8.00
C LYS A 45 -0.92 51.69 -7.29
N PHE A 46 -1.50 50.95 -6.35
CA PHE A 46 -2.65 51.39 -5.56
C PHE A 46 -2.29 52.56 -4.64
N LEU A 47 -1.17 52.50 -3.92
CA LEU A 47 -0.73 53.58 -3.03
C LEU A 47 -0.42 54.88 -3.79
N ARG A 48 0.14 54.79 -5.00
CA ARG A 48 0.37 55.97 -5.86
C ARG A 48 -0.94 56.62 -6.33
N ALA A 49 -1.98 55.82 -6.57
CA ALA A 49 -3.30 56.32 -6.98
C ALA A 49 -4.13 56.86 -5.80
N HIS A 50 -3.87 56.38 -4.58
CA HIS A 50 -4.66 56.69 -3.38
C HIS A 50 -3.75 57.17 -2.23
N PRO A 51 -3.31 58.44 -2.25
CA PRO A 51 -2.41 58.99 -1.24
C PRO A 51 -3.02 59.09 0.17
N CYS A 52 -4.33 58.88 0.31
CA CYS A 52 -5.03 58.82 1.59
C CYS A 52 -4.90 57.46 2.30
N VAL A 53 -4.32 56.44 1.65
CA VAL A 53 -4.16 55.10 2.22
C VAL A 53 -2.70 54.87 2.58
N SER A 54 -2.43 54.51 3.83
CA SER A 54 -1.07 54.14 4.24
C SER A 54 -0.73 52.71 3.81
N ASP A 55 0.57 52.44 3.65
CA ASP A 55 1.10 51.12 3.34
C ASP A 55 0.68 50.05 4.38
N GLN A 56 0.60 50.44 5.66
CA GLN A 56 0.19 49.54 6.74
C GLN A 56 -1.31 49.19 6.67
N GLU A 57 -2.17 50.19 6.44
CA GLU A 57 -3.61 49.98 6.30
C GLU A 57 -3.93 49.09 5.09
N LEU A 58 -3.27 49.31 3.96
CA LEU A 58 -3.42 48.47 2.78
C LEU A 58 -2.94 47.03 3.05
N GLY A 59 -1.85 46.86 3.79
CA GLY A 59 -1.37 45.54 4.21
C GLY A 59 -2.36 44.80 5.10
N HIS A 60 -2.99 45.50 6.05
CA HIS A 60 -4.01 44.94 6.91
C HIS A 60 -5.25 44.51 6.10
N PHE A 61 -5.71 45.38 5.20
CA PHE A 61 -6.84 45.08 4.32
C PHE A 61 -6.57 43.87 3.42
N ILE A 62 -5.39 43.79 2.78
CA ILE A 62 -5.02 42.63 1.95
C ILE A 62 -5.02 41.35 2.78
N LYS A 63 -4.56 41.39 4.03
CA LYS A 63 -4.58 40.24 4.93
C LYS A 63 -6.01 39.80 5.26
N GLU A 64 -6.89 40.74 5.61
CA GLU A 64 -8.31 40.43 5.88
C GLU A 64 -9.01 39.86 4.63
N VAL A 65 -8.74 40.41 3.45
CA VAL A 65 -9.25 39.88 2.18
C VAL A 65 -8.72 38.47 1.94
N ALA A 66 -7.42 38.23 2.13
CA ALA A 66 -6.84 36.89 1.98
C ALA A 66 -7.48 35.87 2.96
N ASP A 67 -7.73 36.27 4.21
CA ASP A 67 -8.38 35.43 5.22
C ASP A 67 -9.85 35.11 4.87
N ALA A 68 -10.57 36.06 4.27
CA ALA A 68 -11.94 35.91 3.78
C ALA A 68 -12.02 35.04 2.52
N LEU A 69 -11.14 35.27 1.54
CA LEU A 69 -11.02 34.46 0.32
C LEU A 69 -10.65 33.02 0.65
N GLY A 70 -9.68 32.81 1.56
CA GLY A 70 -9.38 31.48 2.11
C GLY A 70 -10.55 30.85 2.87
N GLY A 71 -11.59 31.62 3.18
CA GLY A 71 -12.86 31.15 3.75
C GLY A 71 -13.93 30.77 2.74
N GLY A 72 -13.65 30.90 1.45
CA GLY A 72 -14.59 30.64 0.36
C GLY A 72 -15.44 31.84 -0.03
N ALA A 73 -15.06 33.06 0.38
CA ALA A 73 -15.65 34.27 -0.16
C ALA A 73 -15.24 34.45 -1.64
N ASP A 74 -16.17 34.87 -2.48
CA ASP A 74 -15.92 35.12 -3.91
C ASP A 74 -15.78 36.64 -4.15
N PRO A 75 -14.61 37.10 -4.66
CA PRO A 75 -14.34 38.53 -4.86
C PRO A 75 -15.21 39.17 -5.96
N GLU A 76 -15.83 38.40 -6.85
CA GLU A 76 -16.68 38.92 -7.93
C GLU A 76 -18.12 39.18 -7.48
N THR A 77 -18.53 38.62 -6.33
CA THR A 77 -19.93 38.67 -5.88
C THR A 77 -20.19 39.85 -4.94
N ASN A 78 -20.62 40.98 -5.51
CA ASN A 78 -21.28 42.02 -4.70
C ASN A 78 -22.59 41.45 -4.15
N SER A 79 -22.74 41.42 -2.83
CA SER A 79 -23.81 40.77 -2.06
C SER A 79 -25.25 41.28 -2.30
N THR A 80 -25.48 41.97 -3.41
CA THR A 80 -26.78 42.54 -3.83
C THR A 80 -27.50 41.73 -4.90
N SER A 81 -26.87 40.70 -5.48
CA SER A 81 -27.58 39.74 -6.33
C SER A 81 -27.76 38.43 -5.58
N ASN A 82 -29.00 37.93 -5.55
CA ASN A 82 -29.41 36.61 -5.06
C ASN A 82 -28.74 35.48 -5.90
N SER A 83 -27.42 35.41 -5.91
CA SER A 83 -26.69 34.24 -6.38
C SER A 83 -26.68 33.24 -5.24
N SER A 84 -27.76 32.46 -5.16
CA SER A 84 -28.04 31.42 -4.16
C SER A 84 -27.10 30.22 -4.26
N HIS A 85 -25.84 30.40 -4.64
CA HIS A 85 -24.90 29.30 -4.82
C HIS A 85 -24.05 29.13 -3.57
N SER A 86 -24.61 28.42 -2.59
CA SER A 86 -23.87 28.01 -1.39
C SER A 86 -22.88 26.90 -1.72
N VAL A 87 -21.63 27.09 -1.30
CA VAL A 87 -20.57 26.04 -1.28
C VAL A 87 -21.03 24.82 -0.46
N TRP A 88 -21.93 25.02 0.50
CA TRP A 88 -22.48 23.98 1.38
C TRP A 88 -23.94 23.65 1.04
N ASN A 89 -24.28 23.52 -0.24
CA ASN A 89 -25.54 22.88 -0.66
C ASN A 89 -25.47 21.35 -0.48
N LEU A 90 -26.62 20.66 -0.60
CA LEU A 90 -26.70 19.21 -0.33
C LEU A 90 -25.78 18.37 -1.23
N GLY A 91 -25.65 18.73 -2.52
CA GLY A 91 -24.79 18.03 -3.48
C GLY A 91 -23.32 18.23 -3.16
N SER A 92 -22.89 19.47 -2.93
CA SER A 92 -21.51 19.80 -2.54
C SER A 92 -21.14 19.22 -1.18
N ALA A 93 -22.07 19.17 -0.21
CA ALA A 93 -21.86 18.53 1.09
C ALA A 93 -21.74 17.00 0.97
N PHE A 94 -22.51 16.37 0.09
CA PHE A 94 -22.36 14.95 -0.24
C PHE A 94 -20.99 14.67 -0.88
N PHE A 95 -20.59 15.52 -1.83
CA PHE A 95 -19.26 15.44 -2.45
C PHE A 95 -18.14 15.59 -1.42
N PHE A 96 -18.23 16.59 -0.55
CA PHE A 96 -17.29 16.79 0.57
C PHE A 96 -17.24 15.59 1.51
N SER A 97 -18.38 14.99 1.86
CA SER A 97 -18.42 13.79 2.69
C SER A 97 -17.68 12.63 2.02
N GLY A 98 -17.85 12.50 0.71
CA GLY A 98 -17.15 11.51 -0.08
C GLY A 98 -15.63 11.74 -0.14
N THR A 99 -15.15 12.99 -0.24
CA THR A 99 -13.69 13.27 -0.25
C THR A 99 -13.01 12.85 1.05
N ILE A 100 -13.74 12.86 2.18
CA ILE A 100 -13.27 12.36 3.47
C ILE A 100 -13.11 10.84 3.44
N ILE A 101 -14.18 10.10 3.11
CA ILE A 101 -14.15 8.62 3.18
C ILE A 101 -13.25 7.97 2.14
N THR A 102 -13.05 8.64 1.00
CA THR A 102 -12.13 8.21 -0.08
C THR A 102 -10.68 8.58 0.21
N THR A 103 -10.41 9.37 1.26
CA THR A 103 -9.09 9.92 1.59
C THR A 103 -8.47 10.80 0.51
N ILE A 104 -9.26 11.27 -0.47
CA ILE A 104 -8.80 12.21 -1.50
C ILE A 104 -8.58 13.58 -0.87
N GLY A 105 -9.59 14.10 -0.16
CA GLY A 105 -9.44 15.32 0.63
C GLY A 105 -9.04 16.59 -0.14
N TYR A 106 -9.69 16.93 -1.27
CA TYR A 106 -9.36 18.11 -2.09
C TYR A 106 -9.12 19.41 -1.29
N GLY A 107 -9.89 19.66 -0.23
CA GLY A 107 -9.64 20.82 0.63
C GLY A 107 -9.99 22.19 0.00
N ASN A 108 -10.60 22.21 -1.19
CA ASN A 108 -11.15 23.42 -1.82
C ASN A 108 -12.26 24.07 -0.98
N ALA A 109 -12.90 23.31 -0.09
CA ALA A 109 -13.78 23.81 0.96
C ALA A 109 -13.29 23.32 2.33
N ALA A 110 -13.01 24.26 3.24
CA ALA A 110 -12.46 23.97 4.56
C ALA A 110 -13.51 24.11 5.68
N LEU A 111 -13.47 23.20 6.67
CA LEU A 111 -14.31 23.27 7.86
C LEU A 111 -13.83 24.36 8.81
N ARG A 112 -14.69 25.37 9.01
CA ARG A 112 -14.40 26.51 9.90
C ARG A 112 -14.96 26.37 11.31
N THR A 113 -16.02 25.58 11.49
CA THR A 113 -16.65 25.39 12.79
C THR A 113 -15.98 24.26 13.59
N ASP A 114 -15.79 24.47 14.89
CA ASP A 114 -15.22 23.44 15.77
C ASP A 114 -16.11 22.19 15.84
N ALA A 115 -17.44 22.38 15.81
CA ALA A 115 -18.40 21.28 15.70
C ALA A 115 -18.22 20.48 14.40
N GLY A 116 -18.03 21.14 13.26
CA GLY A 116 -17.79 20.49 11.97
C GLY A 116 -16.49 19.69 11.96
N ARG A 117 -15.42 20.24 12.55
CA ARG A 117 -14.13 19.54 12.72
C ARG A 117 -14.27 18.31 13.60
N LEU A 118 -14.95 18.45 14.75
CA LEU A 118 -15.20 17.33 15.66
C LEU A 118 -16.02 16.23 14.99
N PHE A 119 -17.07 16.59 14.26
CA PHE A 119 -17.87 15.64 13.48
C PHE A 119 -17.03 14.93 12.40
N CYS A 120 -16.19 15.68 11.67
CA CYS A 120 -15.31 15.14 10.63
C CYS A 120 -14.36 14.06 11.17
N ILE A 121 -13.81 14.25 12.37
CA ILE A 121 -12.94 13.26 13.03
C ILE A 121 -13.67 11.92 13.17
N PHE A 122 -14.86 11.91 13.78
CA PHE A 122 -15.63 10.67 13.97
C PHE A 122 -16.14 10.09 12.64
N TYR A 123 -16.56 10.96 11.73
CA TYR A 123 -17.02 10.56 10.40
C TYR A 123 -15.93 9.86 9.60
N ALA A 124 -14.69 10.37 9.62
CA ALA A 124 -13.54 9.76 8.95
C ALA A 124 -13.15 8.41 9.57
N LEU A 125 -13.12 8.32 10.90
CA LEU A 125 -12.76 7.08 11.63
C LEU A 125 -13.66 5.89 11.27
N VAL A 126 -14.95 6.13 11.04
CA VAL A 126 -15.90 5.08 10.65
C VAL A 126 -15.99 4.94 9.13
N GLY A 127 -15.97 6.06 8.41
CA GLY A 127 -16.19 6.12 6.97
C GLY A 127 -15.05 5.53 6.15
N ILE A 128 -13.78 5.78 6.52
CA ILE A 128 -12.61 5.28 5.77
C ILE A 128 -12.56 3.74 5.80
N PRO A 129 -12.68 3.04 6.94
CA PRO A 129 -12.75 1.58 6.96
C PRO A 129 -13.94 1.02 6.17
N LEU A 130 -15.12 1.63 6.31
CA LEU A 130 -16.32 1.20 5.59
C LEU A 130 -16.12 1.32 4.07
N PHE A 131 -15.58 2.45 3.62
CA PHE A 131 -15.25 2.67 2.22
C PHE A 131 -14.15 1.72 1.73
N GLY A 132 -13.16 1.41 2.56
CA GLY A 132 -12.13 0.41 2.26
C GLY A 132 -12.70 -0.99 1.97
N ILE A 133 -13.68 -1.43 2.77
CA ILE A 133 -14.38 -2.71 2.54
C ILE A 133 -15.17 -2.66 1.22
N LEU A 134 -15.88 -1.56 0.96
CA LEU A 134 -16.57 -1.36 -0.31
C LEU A 134 -15.60 -1.41 -1.49
N LEU A 135 -14.46 -0.71 -1.38
CA LEU A 135 -13.45 -0.63 -2.43
C LEU A 135 -12.83 -2.00 -2.73
N ALA A 136 -12.57 -2.80 -1.69
CA ALA A 136 -12.11 -4.18 -1.86
C ALA A 136 -13.15 -5.03 -2.60
N GLY A 137 -14.42 -4.97 -2.18
CA GLY A 137 -15.51 -5.70 -2.84
C GLY A 137 -15.72 -5.28 -4.29
N VAL A 138 -15.70 -3.97 -4.58
CA VAL A 138 -15.79 -3.43 -5.94
C VAL A 138 -14.58 -3.84 -6.77
N GLY A 139 -13.37 -3.78 -6.21
CA GLY A 139 -12.13 -4.21 -6.86
C GLY A 139 -12.15 -5.69 -7.26
N ASP A 140 -12.66 -6.56 -6.40
CA ASP A 140 -12.80 -8.00 -6.69
C ASP A 140 -13.83 -8.27 -7.79
N ARG A 141 -14.97 -7.57 -7.76
CA ARG A 141 -16.01 -7.68 -8.80
C ARG A 141 -15.52 -7.14 -10.14
N LEU A 142 -14.86 -5.97 -10.14
CA LEU A 142 -14.27 -5.36 -11.33
C LEU A 142 -13.16 -6.25 -11.90
N GLY A 143 -12.25 -6.72 -11.05
CA GLY A 143 -11.16 -7.61 -11.44
C GLY A 143 -11.65 -8.95 -11.98
N SER A 144 -12.69 -9.56 -11.38
CA SER A 144 -13.29 -10.81 -11.88
C SER A 144 -14.08 -10.62 -13.18
N SER A 145 -14.73 -9.48 -13.37
CA SER A 145 -15.39 -9.13 -14.65
C SER A 145 -14.35 -8.97 -15.76
N LEU A 146 -13.30 -8.20 -15.50
CA LEU A 146 -12.22 -7.99 -16.46
C LEU A 146 -11.45 -9.29 -16.75
N ARG A 147 -11.11 -10.09 -15.73
CA ARG A 147 -10.48 -11.40 -15.93
C ARG A 147 -11.34 -12.37 -16.75
N ARG A 148 -12.67 -12.36 -16.59
CA ARG A 148 -13.57 -13.15 -17.45
C ARG A 148 -13.53 -12.67 -18.90
N GLY A 149 -13.56 -11.35 -19.11
CA GLY A 149 -13.42 -10.76 -20.45
C GLY A 149 -12.08 -11.14 -21.11
N ILE A 150 -10.99 -11.04 -20.35
CA ILE A 150 -9.66 -11.36 -20.82
C ILE A 150 -9.49 -12.87 -21.03
N GLY A 151 -10.12 -13.72 -20.22
CA GLY A 151 -10.10 -15.18 -20.40
C GLY A 151 -10.62 -15.65 -21.76
N HIS A 152 -11.58 -14.94 -22.36
CA HIS A 152 -12.01 -15.22 -23.74
C HIS A 152 -10.89 -14.95 -24.75
N ILE A 153 -10.09 -13.90 -24.52
CA ILE A 153 -8.96 -13.51 -25.36
C ILE A 153 -7.79 -14.48 -25.12
N GLU A 154 -7.54 -14.88 -23.87
CA GLU A 154 -6.54 -15.89 -23.51
C GLU A 154 -6.84 -17.23 -24.20
N ALA A 155 -8.12 -17.64 -24.27
CA ALA A 155 -8.52 -18.85 -25.00
C ALA A 155 -8.20 -18.78 -26.50
N ILE A 156 -8.22 -17.58 -27.10
CA ILE A 156 -7.81 -17.39 -28.50
C ILE A 156 -6.28 -17.47 -28.64
N PHE A 157 -5.53 -16.82 -27.74
CA PHE A 157 -4.07 -16.87 -27.77
C PHE A 157 -3.50 -18.26 -27.49
N LEU A 158 -4.14 -19.04 -26.62
CA LEU A 158 -3.76 -20.42 -26.37
C LEU A 158 -3.99 -21.30 -27.61
N LYS A 159 -5.05 -21.06 -28.39
CA LYS A 159 -5.25 -21.73 -29.69
C LYS A 159 -4.14 -21.38 -30.69
N TRP A 160 -3.60 -20.16 -30.60
CA TRP A 160 -2.48 -19.69 -31.41
C TRP A 160 -1.10 -20.21 -30.96
N HIS A 161 -1.05 -21.23 -30.09
CA HIS A 161 0.19 -21.89 -29.63
C HIS A 161 1.18 -20.94 -28.92
N VAL A 162 0.66 -19.88 -28.30
CA VAL A 162 1.48 -18.96 -27.49
C VAL A 162 1.80 -19.60 -26.13
N PRO A 163 3.04 -19.50 -25.62
CA PRO A 163 3.40 -20.08 -24.33
C PRO A 163 2.59 -19.44 -23.18
N PRO A 164 2.19 -20.23 -22.16
CA PRO A 164 1.27 -19.77 -21.11
C PRO A 164 1.82 -18.62 -20.26
N GLU A 165 3.14 -18.57 -20.05
CA GLU A 165 3.79 -17.46 -19.35
C GLU A 165 3.62 -16.13 -20.08
N LEU A 166 3.71 -16.15 -21.42
CA LEU A 166 3.54 -14.95 -22.25
C LEU A 166 2.08 -14.53 -22.31
N VAL A 167 1.14 -15.48 -22.33
CA VAL A 167 -0.30 -15.20 -22.26
C VAL A 167 -0.65 -14.43 -20.98
N ARG A 168 -0.09 -14.84 -19.83
CA ARG A 168 -0.30 -14.17 -18.54
C ARG A 168 0.26 -12.74 -18.49
N VAL A 169 1.42 -12.52 -19.10
CA VAL A 169 2.00 -11.17 -19.21
C VAL A 169 1.15 -10.31 -20.14
N LEU A 170 0.74 -10.86 -21.28
CA LEU A 170 -0.08 -10.16 -22.27
C LEU A 170 -1.46 -9.80 -21.69
N SER A 171 -2.08 -10.69 -20.92
CA SER A 171 -3.36 -10.43 -20.26
C SER A 171 -3.25 -9.35 -19.18
N ALA A 172 -2.16 -9.33 -18.42
CA ALA A 172 -1.87 -8.27 -17.46
C ALA A 172 -1.64 -6.91 -18.14
N VAL A 173 -0.90 -6.87 -19.26
CA VAL A 173 -0.71 -5.64 -20.05
C VAL A 173 -2.03 -5.17 -20.64
N LEU A 174 -2.84 -6.08 -21.20
CA LEU A 174 -4.16 -5.74 -21.74
C LEU A 174 -5.10 -5.20 -20.65
N PHE A 175 -5.11 -5.81 -19.46
CA PHE A 175 -5.85 -5.30 -18.30
C PHE A 175 -5.45 -3.86 -17.97
N LEU A 176 -4.14 -3.57 -17.95
CA LEU A 176 -3.63 -2.23 -17.68
C LEU A 176 -4.04 -1.23 -18.77
N LEU A 177 -3.97 -1.63 -20.04
CA LEU A 177 -4.32 -0.76 -21.17
C LEU A 177 -5.81 -0.45 -21.22
N ILE A 178 -6.68 -1.45 -21.04
CA ILE A 178 -8.13 -1.25 -21.02
C ILE A 178 -8.53 -0.37 -19.84
N GLY A 179 -7.98 -0.62 -18.64
CA GLY A 179 -8.27 0.22 -17.49
C GLY A 179 -7.72 1.64 -17.62
N CYS A 180 -6.55 1.82 -18.23
CA CYS A 180 -6.02 3.15 -18.57
C CYS A 180 -6.94 3.88 -19.56
N LEU A 181 -7.43 3.18 -20.60
CA LEU A 181 -8.38 3.76 -21.55
C LEU A 181 -9.66 4.23 -20.86
N LEU A 182 -10.27 3.37 -20.03
CA LEU A 182 -11.57 3.64 -19.40
C LEU A 182 -11.52 4.61 -18.22
N PHE A 183 -10.50 4.52 -17.36
CA PHE A 183 -10.43 5.27 -16.11
C PHE A 183 -9.46 6.44 -16.14
N VAL A 184 -8.62 6.54 -17.18
CA VAL A 184 -7.69 7.67 -17.37
C VAL A 184 -8.03 8.46 -18.63
N LEU A 185 -7.95 7.85 -19.82
CA LEU A 185 -8.13 8.59 -21.07
C LEU A 185 -9.57 9.10 -21.25
N THR A 186 -10.58 8.24 -21.07
CA THR A 186 -11.99 8.65 -21.24
C THR A 186 -12.36 9.83 -20.33
N PRO A 187 -12.07 9.81 -19.00
CA PRO A 187 -12.32 10.95 -18.12
C PRO A 187 -11.55 12.20 -18.53
N VAL A 188 -10.29 12.09 -18.98
CA VAL A 188 -9.51 13.24 -19.47
C VAL A 188 -10.24 13.96 -20.59
N PHE A 189 -10.79 13.24 -21.57
CA PHE A 189 -11.55 13.86 -22.66
C PHE A 189 -12.86 14.49 -22.17
N VAL A 190 -13.54 13.84 -21.22
CA VAL A 190 -14.77 14.38 -20.61
C VAL A 190 -14.49 15.68 -19.86
N PHE A 191 -13.46 15.71 -19.02
CA PHE A 191 -13.08 16.91 -18.25
C PHE A 191 -12.58 18.04 -19.16
N CYS A 192 -11.83 17.75 -20.22
CA CYS A 192 -11.46 18.77 -21.21
C CYS A 192 -12.71 19.46 -21.80
N TYR A 193 -13.76 18.69 -22.10
CA TYR A 193 -14.96 19.23 -22.75
C TYR A 193 -15.89 19.93 -21.76
N VAL A 194 -16.16 19.31 -20.61
CA VAL A 194 -17.12 19.83 -19.62
C VAL A 194 -16.51 20.96 -18.80
N GLU A 195 -15.28 20.77 -18.31
CA GLU A 195 -14.62 21.75 -17.45
C GLU A 195 -13.86 22.82 -18.26
N GLY A 196 -13.63 22.59 -19.54
CA GLY A 196 -12.86 23.51 -20.39
C GLY A 196 -11.37 23.51 -20.05
N TRP A 197 -10.90 22.52 -19.29
CA TRP A 197 -9.50 22.35 -18.94
C TRP A 197 -8.68 21.92 -20.15
N SER A 198 -7.40 22.29 -20.16
CA SER A 198 -6.44 21.74 -21.09
C SER A 198 -6.23 20.25 -20.83
N LYS A 199 -5.68 19.55 -21.84
CA LYS A 199 -5.38 18.12 -21.74
C LYS A 199 -4.45 17.80 -20.58
N LEU A 200 -3.48 18.67 -20.29
CA LEU A 200 -2.52 18.48 -19.21
C LEU A 200 -3.22 18.59 -17.85
N GLU A 201 -4.02 19.63 -17.65
CA GLU A 201 -4.78 19.87 -16.41
C GLU A 201 -5.77 18.73 -16.12
N ALA A 202 -6.46 18.24 -17.16
CA ALA A 202 -7.36 17.10 -17.03
C ALA A 202 -6.62 15.80 -16.66
N VAL A 203 -5.45 15.53 -17.28
CA VAL A 203 -4.61 14.38 -16.92
C VAL A 203 -4.10 14.50 -15.49
N TYR A 204 -3.65 15.69 -15.11
CA TYR A 204 -3.19 16.00 -13.76
C TYR A 204 -4.29 15.75 -12.73
N PHE A 205 -5.49 16.30 -12.94
CA PHE A 205 -6.65 16.09 -12.09
C PHE A 205 -6.98 14.60 -11.92
N VAL A 206 -7.05 13.86 -13.02
CA VAL A 206 -7.37 12.42 -12.99
C VAL A 206 -6.35 11.63 -12.18
N ILE A 207 -5.04 11.87 -12.39
CA ILE A 207 -3.99 11.17 -11.66
C ILE A 207 -4.00 11.55 -10.18
N VAL A 208 -4.06 12.84 -9.86
CA VAL A 208 -4.08 13.36 -8.47
C VAL A 208 -5.30 12.84 -7.70
N THR A 209 -6.44 12.70 -8.38
CA THR A 209 -7.68 12.16 -7.81
C THR A 209 -7.58 10.65 -7.54
N LEU A 210 -7.17 9.86 -8.54
CA LEU A 210 -7.14 8.40 -8.43
C LEU A 210 -6.00 7.89 -7.54
N THR A 211 -4.94 8.69 -7.36
CA THR A 211 -3.88 8.42 -6.38
C THR A 211 -4.24 8.85 -4.96
N THR A 212 -5.44 9.41 -4.75
CA THR A 212 -5.90 9.99 -3.48
C THR A 212 -4.95 11.03 -2.91
N VAL A 213 -4.22 11.77 -3.77
CA VAL A 213 -3.39 12.90 -3.34
C VAL A 213 -4.27 14.13 -3.10
N GLY A 214 -5.18 14.41 -4.04
CA GLY A 214 -6.24 15.41 -3.90
C GLY A 214 -5.78 16.81 -3.49
N PHE A 215 -4.96 17.48 -4.30
CA PHE A 215 -4.53 18.85 -4.00
C PHE A 215 -5.67 19.88 -3.97
N GLY A 216 -6.70 19.68 -4.80
CA GLY A 216 -7.92 20.51 -4.84
C GLY A 216 -7.78 21.87 -5.53
N ASP A 217 -6.67 22.09 -6.20
CA ASP A 217 -6.48 23.13 -7.23
C ASP A 217 -7.43 22.94 -8.42
N TYR A 218 -7.69 21.68 -8.80
CA TYR A 218 -8.72 21.30 -9.77
C TYR A 218 -9.76 20.39 -9.11
N VAL A 219 -11.04 20.75 -9.22
CA VAL A 219 -12.16 19.97 -8.69
C VAL A 219 -13.31 19.95 -9.70
N ALA A 220 -13.62 18.76 -10.20
CA ALA A 220 -14.71 18.57 -11.15
C ALA A 220 -16.07 18.84 -10.51
N GLY A 221 -16.91 19.64 -11.18
CA GLY A 221 -18.26 19.97 -10.73
C GLY A 221 -18.33 20.98 -9.59
N ALA A 222 -17.21 21.68 -9.30
CA ALA A 222 -17.17 22.77 -8.33
C ALA A 222 -17.56 24.13 -8.92
N ASP A 223 -17.49 24.29 -10.25
CA ASP A 223 -17.82 25.55 -10.93
C ASP A 223 -19.34 25.84 -10.82
N PRO A 224 -19.75 26.91 -10.12
CA PRO A 224 -21.15 27.26 -9.93
C PRO A 224 -21.87 27.66 -11.22
N LYS A 225 -21.12 27.99 -12.29
CA LYS A 225 -21.69 28.44 -13.58
C LYS A 225 -22.15 27.27 -14.45
N LYS A 226 -21.80 26.02 -14.11
CA LYS A 226 -22.05 24.83 -14.93
C LYS A 226 -23.03 23.87 -14.25
N ASP A 227 -24.32 24.19 -14.35
CA ASP A 227 -25.38 23.40 -13.73
C ASP A 227 -25.78 22.19 -14.61
N THR A 228 -25.07 21.08 -14.44
CA THR A 228 -25.46 19.78 -15.03
C THR A 228 -25.75 18.78 -13.90
N PRO A 229 -27.03 18.50 -13.58
CA PRO A 229 -27.38 17.73 -12.38
C PRO A 229 -26.90 16.28 -12.40
N ALA A 230 -26.74 15.69 -13.58
CA ALA A 230 -26.26 14.31 -13.74
C ALA A 230 -24.72 14.16 -13.69
N TYR A 231 -23.98 15.26 -13.80
CA TYR A 231 -22.53 15.22 -13.93
C TYR A 231 -21.81 14.89 -12.62
N GLN A 232 -22.17 15.56 -11.51
CA GLN A 232 -21.60 15.29 -10.19
C GLN A 232 -21.75 13.82 -9.73
N PRO A 233 -22.94 13.18 -9.81
CA PRO A 233 -23.06 11.77 -9.46
C PRO A 233 -22.27 10.86 -10.41
N LEU A 234 -22.19 11.19 -11.70
CA LEU A 234 -21.40 10.43 -12.67
C LEU A 234 -19.89 10.47 -12.34
N VAL A 235 -19.37 11.65 -11.97
CA VAL A 235 -17.99 11.81 -11.49
C VAL A 235 -17.75 10.96 -10.24
N TRP A 236 -18.70 10.93 -9.31
CA TRP A 236 -18.65 10.05 -8.14
C TRP A 236 -18.56 8.56 -8.48
N PHE A 237 -19.37 8.11 -9.44
CA PHE A 237 -19.29 6.74 -9.94
C PHE A 237 -17.92 6.45 -10.57
N TRP A 238 -17.39 7.38 -11.38
CA TRP A 238 -16.05 7.25 -11.93
C TRP A 238 -14.99 7.15 -10.84
N ILE A 239 -15.01 8.01 -9.81
CA ILE A 239 -14.07 7.96 -8.69
C ILE A 239 -14.12 6.60 -8.00
N LEU A 240 -15.32 6.06 -7.73
CA LEU A 240 -15.48 4.76 -7.08
C LEU A 240 -14.83 3.62 -7.88
N PHE A 241 -15.13 3.50 -9.18
CA PHE A 241 -14.57 2.43 -10.01
C PHE A 241 -13.09 2.68 -10.35
N GLY A 242 -12.70 3.94 -10.56
CA GLY A 242 -11.33 4.35 -10.82
C GLY A 242 -10.40 4.06 -9.65
N LEU A 243 -10.83 4.37 -8.41
CA LEU A 243 -10.07 4.03 -7.20
C LEU A 243 -9.93 2.52 -7.02
N ALA A 244 -10.99 1.75 -7.29
CA ALA A 244 -10.93 0.29 -7.20
C ALA A 244 -9.94 -0.30 -8.20
N TYR A 245 -9.93 0.23 -9.44
CA TYR A 245 -8.96 -0.13 -10.45
C TYR A 245 -7.53 0.28 -10.04
N PHE A 246 -7.34 1.52 -9.58
CA PHE A 246 -6.03 2.03 -9.18
C PHE A 246 -5.44 1.25 -7.99
N ALA A 247 -6.27 0.90 -7.00
CA ALA A 247 -5.88 0.05 -5.88
C ALA A 247 -5.42 -1.35 -6.34
N SER A 248 -6.09 -1.93 -7.33
CA SER A 248 -5.69 -3.21 -7.95
C SER A 248 -4.33 -3.10 -8.66
N VAL A 249 -4.12 -2.00 -9.40
CA VAL A 249 -2.83 -1.69 -10.06
C VAL A 249 -1.71 -1.52 -9.02
N LEU A 250 -1.93 -0.73 -7.96
CA LEU A 250 -0.97 -0.55 -6.87
C LEU A 250 -0.65 -1.87 -6.16
N THR A 251 -1.65 -2.72 -5.93
CA THR A 251 -1.43 -4.04 -5.35
C THR A 251 -0.56 -4.92 -6.25
N THR A 252 -0.79 -4.87 -7.57
CA THR A 252 -0.01 -5.61 -8.57
C THR A 252 1.43 -5.11 -8.62
N ILE A 253 1.63 -3.78 -8.68
CA ILE A 253 2.95 -3.15 -8.64
C ILE A 253 3.66 -3.48 -7.32
N GLY A 254 2.96 -3.43 -6.18
CA GLY A 254 3.51 -3.79 -4.87
C GLY A 254 3.98 -5.25 -4.81
N ASN A 255 3.22 -6.17 -5.39
CA ASN A 255 3.62 -7.58 -5.51
C ASN A 255 4.87 -7.74 -6.39
N TRP A 256 4.93 -7.02 -7.52
CA TRP A 256 6.10 -7.02 -8.40
C TRP A 256 7.33 -6.43 -7.71
N LEU A 257 7.21 -5.30 -7.02
CA LEU A 257 8.28 -4.67 -6.25
C LEU A 257 8.82 -5.59 -5.16
N ARG A 258 7.94 -6.36 -4.48
CA ARG A 258 8.37 -7.40 -3.52
C ARG A 258 9.20 -8.49 -4.18
N VAL A 259 8.85 -8.91 -5.40
CA VAL A 259 9.63 -9.91 -6.16
C VAL A 259 10.98 -9.35 -6.58
N VAL A 260 11.02 -8.14 -7.13
CA VAL A 260 12.28 -7.45 -7.49
C VAL A 260 13.17 -7.31 -6.26
N SER A 261 12.61 -6.84 -5.14
CA SER A 261 13.35 -6.72 -3.86
C SER A 261 13.97 -8.05 -3.41
N ARG A 262 13.25 -9.17 -3.56
CA ARG A 262 13.79 -10.52 -3.25
C ARG A 262 14.92 -10.91 -4.20
N ARG A 263 14.81 -10.62 -5.51
CA ARG A 263 15.84 -10.91 -6.51
C ARG A 263 17.11 -10.09 -6.28
N THR A 264 16.99 -8.78 -6.16
CA THR A 264 18.14 -7.89 -5.90
C THR A 264 18.83 -8.28 -4.60
N ARG A 265 18.07 -8.68 -3.57
CA ARG A 265 18.64 -9.18 -2.32
C ARG A 265 19.39 -10.50 -2.49
N ALA A 266 18.89 -11.42 -3.32
CA ALA A 266 19.58 -12.68 -3.60
C ALA A 266 20.90 -12.44 -4.34
N GLU A 267 20.92 -11.52 -5.30
CA GLU A 267 22.13 -11.12 -6.03
C GLU A 267 23.14 -10.41 -5.11
N MET A 268 22.70 -9.46 -4.28
CA MET A 268 23.57 -8.84 -3.26
C MET A 268 24.08 -9.85 -2.23
N GLY A 269 23.27 -10.85 -1.86
CA GLY A 269 23.66 -11.97 -1.02
C GLY A 269 24.75 -12.84 -1.66
N GLY A 270 24.64 -13.10 -2.97
CA GLY A 270 25.67 -13.80 -3.74
C GLY A 270 26.99 -13.02 -3.80
N LEU A 271 26.92 -11.70 -4.06
CA LEU A 271 28.09 -10.83 -4.09
C LEU A 271 28.80 -10.75 -2.72
N THR A 272 28.04 -10.64 -1.63
CA THR A 272 28.61 -10.62 -0.27
C THR A 272 29.21 -11.98 0.13
N ALA A 273 28.61 -13.10 -0.27
CA ALA A 273 29.19 -14.43 -0.05
C ALA A 273 30.48 -14.63 -0.86
N GLN A 274 30.53 -14.14 -2.10
CA GLN A 274 31.73 -14.19 -2.94
C GLN A 274 32.85 -13.27 -2.42
N ALA A 275 32.50 -12.10 -1.90
CA ALA A 275 33.45 -11.22 -1.22
C ALA A 275 34.02 -11.86 0.06
N ALA A 276 33.17 -12.54 0.85
CA ALA A 276 33.57 -13.24 2.06
C ALA A 276 34.47 -14.47 1.78
N SER A 277 34.22 -15.21 0.70
CA SER A 277 35.08 -16.33 0.31
C SER A 277 36.44 -15.85 -0.21
N TRP A 278 36.47 -14.72 -0.92
CA TRP A 278 37.72 -14.09 -1.38
C TRP A 278 38.58 -13.60 -0.21
N THR A 279 37.99 -12.88 0.75
CA THR A 279 38.72 -12.44 1.95
C THR A 279 39.20 -13.64 2.78
N GLY A 280 38.39 -14.68 2.94
CA GLY A 280 38.81 -15.92 3.60
C GLY A 280 40.00 -16.60 2.90
N THR A 281 39.97 -16.68 1.56
CA THR A 281 41.04 -17.28 0.75
C THR A 281 42.35 -16.48 0.84
N VAL A 282 42.28 -15.15 0.80
CA VAL A 282 43.46 -14.28 0.94
C VAL A 282 44.05 -14.42 2.35
N THR A 283 43.21 -14.43 3.38
CA THR A 283 43.65 -14.59 4.78
C THR A 283 44.36 -15.93 4.98
N ALA A 284 43.81 -17.02 4.44
CA ALA A 284 44.42 -18.35 4.49
C ALA A 284 45.77 -18.41 3.76
N ARG A 285 45.91 -17.76 2.60
CA ARG A 285 47.20 -17.69 1.89
C ARG A 285 48.24 -16.87 2.65
N VAL A 286 47.83 -15.81 3.34
CA VAL A 286 48.73 -14.98 4.15
C VAL A 286 49.21 -15.73 5.39
N THR A 287 48.33 -16.44 6.11
CA THR A 287 48.73 -17.29 7.24
C THR A 287 49.58 -18.47 6.83
N GLN A 288 49.39 -19.03 5.63
CA GLN A 288 50.23 -20.12 5.11
C GLN A 288 51.62 -19.63 4.66
N ARG A 289 51.75 -18.37 4.21
CA ARG A 289 53.05 -17.73 3.91
C ARG A 289 53.79 -17.29 5.18
N ALA A 290 53.07 -17.00 6.26
CA ALA A 290 53.61 -16.84 7.60
C ALA A 290 53.70 -18.21 8.30
N GLY A 291 54.53 -19.11 7.78
CA GLY A 291 54.77 -20.40 8.41
C GLY A 291 55.35 -20.26 9.83
N PRO A 292 55.04 -21.16 10.77
CA PRO A 292 55.62 -21.14 12.10
C PRO A 292 57.12 -21.52 12.04
N THR A 293 57.99 -20.57 12.35
CA THR A 293 59.36 -20.84 12.81
C THR A 293 59.28 -21.42 14.23
N ALA A 294 58.99 -22.71 14.35
CA ALA A 294 59.12 -23.43 15.62
C ALA A 294 59.72 -24.82 15.37
N PRO A 295 60.83 -25.19 16.05
CA PRO A 295 61.42 -26.52 15.92
C PRO A 295 60.51 -27.57 16.57
N PRO A 296 60.57 -28.85 16.15
CA PRO A 296 59.77 -29.91 16.76
C PRO A 296 60.18 -30.14 18.23
N PRO A 297 59.24 -30.42 19.15
CA PRO A 297 59.56 -30.70 20.54
C PRO A 297 60.24 -32.08 20.70
N PRO A 298 61.07 -32.27 21.74
CA PRO A 298 61.82 -33.50 21.91
C PRO A 298 60.91 -34.66 22.35
N GLU A 299 61.21 -35.83 21.78
CA GLU A 299 60.64 -37.13 22.10
C GLU A 299 60.77 -37.43 23.61
N LYS A 300 59.64 -37.50 24.32
CA LYS A 300 59.61 -37.97 25.71
C LYS A 300 59.25 -39.46 25.73
N ALA A 301 60.20 -40.24 26.24
CA ALA A 301 60.15 -41.67 26.48
C ALA A 301 58.87 -42.11 27.23
N GLN A 302 58.20 -43.13 26.69
CA GLN A 302 57.13 -43.88 27.37
C GLN A 302 57.74 -44.92 28.33
N PRO A 303 57.30 -45.01 29.59
CA PRO A 303 57.63 -46.13 30.46
C PRO A 303 56.76 -47.37 30.14
N LEU A 304 57.44 -48.50 30.08
CA LEU A 304 56.93 -49.86 29.85
C LEU A 304 55.85 -50.28 30.85
N LEU A 305 54.75 -50.85 30.35
CA LEU A 305 53.81 -51.68 31.11
C LEU A 305 53.72 -53.09 30.49
N PRO A 306 53.60 -54.15 31.31
CA PRO A 306 53.83 -55.55 30.90
C PRO A 306 52.63 -56.20 30.18
N PRO A 307 52.85 -57.33 29.47
CA PRO A 307 51.88 -57.90 28.53
C PRO A 307 50.72 -58.63 29.24
N PRO A 308 49.49 -58.62 28.68
CA PRO A 308 48.41 -59.45 29.19
C PRO A 308 48.56 -60.91 28.73
N LEU A 309 48.24 -61.79 29.68
CA LEU A 309 48.31 -63.25 29.62
C LEU A 309 47.34 -63.87 28.60
N LEU A 310 47.77 -65.04 28.11
CA LEU A 310 47.09 -65.97 27.21
C LEU A 310 45.64 -66.26 27.60
N ALA A 311 44.73 -66.11 26.64
CA ALA A 311 43.41 -66.76 26.64
C ALA A 311 43.43 -67.95 25.65
N PRO A 312 42.76 -69.08 25.95
CA PRO A 312 42.91 -70.29 25.16
C PRO A 312 42.11 -70.27 23.85
N VAL A 313 42.71 -70.97 22.88
CA VAL A 313 42.24 -71.30 21.53
C VAL A 313 40.87 -72.00 21.55
N GLN A 314 39.94 -71.55 20.70
CA GLN A 314 38.80 -72.36 20.23
C GLN A 314 38.81 -72.48 18.70
N PRO A 315 38.30 -73.59 18.13
CA PRO A 315 38.68 -74.05 16.81
C PRO A 315 37.92 -73.38 15.67
N ALA A 316 38.57 -73.39 14.50
CA ALA A 316 38.14 -72.82 13.23
C ALA A 316 36.76 -73.32 12.74
N ALA A 317 35.93 -72.38 12.26
CA ALA A 317 34.75 -72.64 11.45
C ALA A 317 35.08 -72.45 9.95
N PRO A 318 34.46 -73.24 9.04
CA PRO A 318 34.86 -73.32 7.62
C PRO A 318 34.45 -72.10 6.78
N PRO A 319 35.08 -71.89 5.61
CA PRO A 319 34.91 -70.69 4.80
C PRO A 319 33.55 -70.66 4.07
N ARG A 320 32.92 -69.48 4.01
CA ARG A 320 31.75 -69.20 3.15
C ARG A 320 32.20 -68.90 1.71
N PRO A 321 31.39 -69.28 0.70
CA PRO A 321 31.70 -69.04 -0.72
C PRO A 321 31.48 -67.57 -1.13
N PRO A 322 32.10 -67.12 -2.24
CA PRO A 322 32.11 -65.72 -2.68
C PRO A 322 30.75 -65.28 -3.27
N THR A 323 30.35 -64.05 -2.92
CA THR A 323 29.22 -63.33 -3.51
C THR A 323 29.53 -62.82 -4.94
N PRO A 324 28.57 -62.81 -5.89
CA PRO A 324 28.79 -62.33 -7.25
C PRO A 324 28.80 -60.78 -7.33
N PRO A 325 29.39 -60.20 -8.38
CA PRO A 325 29.53 -58.74 -8.51
C PRO A 325 28.20 -58.04 -8.83
N GLU A 326 28.00 -56.90 -8.19
CA GLU A 326 26.87 -55.99 -8.30
C GLU A 326 26.81 -55.32 -9.68
N LYS A 327 25.63 -55.35 -10.30
CA LYS A 327 25.35 -54.83 -11.64
C LYS A 327 25.00 -53.34 -11.53
N VAL A 328 25.83 -52.49 -12.14
CA VAL A 328 25.63 -51.03 -12.25
C VAL A 328 24.49 -50.75 -13.25
N GLU A 329 23.46 -50.03 -12.82
CA GLU A 329 22.33 -49.59 -13.65
C GLU A 329 22.36 -48.05 -13.83
N PRO A 330 22.16 -47.51 -15.05
CA PRO A 330 22.29 -46.08 -15.33
C PRO A 330 21.04 -45.27 -14.90
N PRO A 331 21.17 -43.95 -14.68
CA PRO A 331 20.11 -43.12 -14.11
C PRO A 331 18.97 -42.85 -15.10
N SER A 332 17.74 -42.97 -14.61
CA SER A 332 16.50 -42.65 -15.30
C SER A 332 16.20 -41.12 -15.29
N PRO A 333 15.49 -40.60 -16.31
CA PRO A 333 15.22 -39.16 -16.46
C PRO A 333 14.06 -38.70 -15.55
N PRO A 334 13.96 -37.40 -15.21
CA PRO A 334 12.94 -36.92 -14.29
C PRO A 334 11.58 -36.76 -14.98
N THR A 335 10.58 -37.49 -14.47
CA THR A 335 9.17 -37.32 -14.80
C THR A 335 8.53 -36.25 -13.92
N ALA A 336 7.66 -35.44 -14.54
CA ALA A 336 6.95 -34.31 -13.96
C ALA A 336 5.71 -34.70 -13.11
N SER A 337 5.38 -33.77 -12.19
CA SER A 337 4.05 -33.37 -11.68
C SER A 337 3.50 -33.95 -10.36
N ALA A 338 3.32 -33.06 -9.37
CA ALA A 338 2.06 -32.75 -8.66
C ALA A 338 2.31 -31.53 -7.73
N LEU A 339 1.75 -30.35 -8.03
CA LEU A 339 0.61 -29.72 -7.33
C LEU A 339 0.79 -29.53 -5.82
N ASP A 340 1.21 -28.32 -5.40
CA ASP A 340 0.95 -27.79 -4.06
C ASP A 340 0.49 -26.32 -4.15
N TYR A 341 -0.78 -26.12 -3.81
CA TYR A 341 -1.38 -24.82 -3.48
C TYR A 341 -1.02 -24.48 -2.02
N PRO A 342 -0.72 -23.21 -1.70
CA PRO A 342 -0.94 -22.71 -0.35
C PRO A 342 -2.05 -21.67 -0.37
N SER A 343 -3.25 -22.15 -0.07
CA SER A 343 -4.35 -21.36 0.47
C SER A 343 -4.07 -21.08 1.96
N GLU A 344 -4.22 -19.82 2.36
CA GLU A 344 -4.60 -19.42 3.72
C GLU A 344 -3.60 -19.65 4.87
N ASN A 345 -2.68 -18.69 5.05
CA ASN A 345 -2.18 -18.31 6.38
C ASN A 345 -2.82 -16.96 6.75
N LEU A 346 -4.00 -17.03 7.37
CA LEU A 346 -4.75 -15.90 7.91
C LEU A 346 -4.95 -16.16 9.41
N ALA A 347 -3.89 -16.01 10.18
CA ALA A 347 -3.94 -15.87 11.64
C ALA A 347 -2.53 -15.55 12.16
N PHE A 348 -2.14 -14.27 12.17
CA PHE A 348 -1.20 -13.76 13.17
C PHE A 348 -1.56 -12.30 13.43
N ILE A 349 -2.37 -12.12 14.47
CA ILE A 349 -2.51 -10.84 15.18
C ILE A 349 -1.18 -10.63 15.91
N ASP A 350 -0.51 -9.53 15.58
CA ASP A 350 0.67 -9.03 16.27
C ASP A 350 0.21 -8.37 17.57
N GLU A 351 0.22 -9.13 18.66
CA GLU A 351 0.08 -8.63 20.02
C GLU A 351 1.49 -8.30 20.54
N SER A 352 1.95 -7.08 20.28
CA SER A 352 3.10 -6.53 20.99
C SER A 352 3.01 -5.00 21.13
N SER A 353 2.44 -4.52 22.24
CA SER A 353 2.83 -3.29 22.94
C SER A 353 2.10 -3.19 24.29
N ASP A 354 2.84 -2.74 25.31
CA ASP A 354 2.44 -2.38 26.69
C ASP A 354 2.26 -3.57 27.66
N THR A 355 3.14 -3.83 28.64
CA THR A 355 3.59 -2.91 29.69
C THR A 355 4.84 -3.46 30.40
N GLN A 356 5.91 -2.66 30.45
CA GLN A 356 6.88 -2.71 31.55
C GLN A 356 6.60 -1.52 32.46
N SER A 357 6.02 -1.74 33.64
CA SER A 357 6.35 -0.94 34.83
C SER A 357 5.83 -1.60 36.11
N GLU A 358 6.71 -1.55 37.12
CA GLU A 358 6.47 -1.70 38.57
C GLU A 358 6.51 -3.11 39.22
N ARG A 359 7.60 -3.29 40.00
CA ARG A 359 7.69 -3.74 41.43
C ARG A 359 6.87 -4.99 41.81
N GLY A 360 7.41 -6.06 42.37
CA GLY A 360 8.48 -6.19 43.35
C GLY A 360 8.02 -7.22 44.42
N CYS A 361 8.92 -8.14 44.78
CA CYS A 361 8.96 -8.97 45.99
C CYS A 361 7.81 -9.95 46.37
N ALA A 362 8.25 -11.18 46.65
CA ALA A 362 7.94 -12.04 47.80
C ALA A 362 6.96 -13.24 47.65
N LEU A 363 7.62 -14.41 47.62
CA LEU A 363 7.36 -15.69 48.33
C LEU A 363 6.31 -16.71 47.80
N PRO A 364 6.60 -18.02 47.94
CA PRO A 364 5.80 -19.10 47.37
C PRO A 364 4.91 -19.81 48.42
N ARG A 365 3.71 -20.29 48.03
CA ARG A 365 3.05 -21.41 48.75
C ARG A 365 1.91 -22.11 48.00
N ALA A 366 2.14 -23.40 47.79
CA ALA A 366 1.31 -24.59 48.06
C ALA A 366 -0.12 -24.80 47.47
N THR A 367 -0.28 -26.07 47.09
CA THR A 367 -1.42 -26.86 46.59
C THR A 367 -2.71 -26.91 47.41
N ARG A 368 -3.86 -26.93 46.71
CA ARG A 368 -5.17 -27.58 47.02
C ARG A 368 -6.02 -27.43 45.75
N GLY A 369 -6.81 -28.34 45.19
CA GLY A 369 -7.43 -29.58 45.65
C GLY A 369 -8.95 -29.53 45.38
N ARG A 370 -9.44 -30.43 44.51
CA ARG A 370 -10.84 -30.95 44.34
C ARG A 370 -11.93 -30.19 43.52
N ARG A 371 -12.25 -30.80 42.37
CA ARG A 371 -13.52 -31.42 41.90
C ARG A 371 -14.92 -30.77 42.18
N ARG A 372 -15.68 -30.66 41.06
CA ARG A 372 -17.13 -30.98 40.77
C ARG A 372 -17.82 -29.77 40.10
N ALA A 373 -18.83 -29.88 39.25
CA ALA A 373 -19.43 -30.90 38.35
C ALA A 373 -20.52 -30.14 37.55
N ASN A 374 -20.69 -30.43 36.25
CA ASN A 374 -21.77 -29.87 35.41
C ASN A 374 -23.16 -30.39 35.83
N PRO A 375 -24.25 -29.69 35.44
CA PRO A 375 -25.34 -30.42 34.79
C PRO A 375 -25.93 -29.77 33.52
N ALA A 376 -26.19 -30.68 32.58
CA ALA A 376 -27.21 -30.87 31.53
C ALA A 376 -28.07 -29.74 30.91
N ARG A 377 -28.65 -30.11 29.76
CA ARG A 377 -29.08 -29.32 28.59
C ARG A 377 -30.56 -29.61 28.28
N LYS A 378 -31.20 -28.72 27.49
CA LYS A 378 -32.40 -28.87 26.58
C LYS A 378 -33.81 -28.64 27.18
N PRO A 379 -34.89 -28.44 26.36
CA PRO A 379 -35.02 -28.29 24.88
C PRO A 379 -35.90 -27.09 24.40
N ALA A 380 -36.13 -27.02 23.08
CA ALA A 380 -36.85 -25.98 22.33
C ALA A 380 -38.26 -26.37 21.81
N ARG A 381 -38.98 -25.34 21.28
CA ARG A 381 -40.17 -25.30 20.36
C ARG A 381 -41.59 -25.44 21.00
N PRO A 382 -42.70 -24.97 20.35
CA PRO A 382 -42.94 -24.73 18.91
C PRO A 382 -43.73 -23.44 18.49
N ARG A 383 -43.97 -23.30 17.16
CA ARG A 383 -44.70 -22.26 16.40
C ARG A 383 -46.22 -22.53 16.28
N GLY A 384 -47.01 -21.45 16.14
CA GLY A 384 -48.31 -21.34 15.41
C GLY A 384 -49.58 -21.29 16.28
N PRO A 385 -50.74 -20.75 15.82
CA PRO A 385 -51.15 -20.45 14.43
C PRO A 385 -51.79 -19.04 14.18
N ALA A 386 -52.23 -18.83 12.93
CA ALA A 386 -52.77 -17.63 12.30
C ALA A 386 -54.16 -17.14 12.77
N ARG A 387 -54.47 -15.85 12.53
CA ARG A 387 -55.86 -15.34 12.42
C ARG A 387 -56.00 -14.14 11.48
N LEU A 388 -57.03 -14.22 10.62
CA LEU A 388 -57.57 -13.22 9.69
C LEU A 388 -58.52 -12.20 10.37
N ARG A 389 -58.51 -10.94 9.90
CA ARG A 389 -59.66 -10.02 9.67
C ARG A 389 -59.10 -8.61 9.36
N ASP A 390 -59.20 -8.04 8.16
CA ASP A 390 -60.34 -7.49 7.38
C ASP A 390 -60.68 -6.00 7.67
N LYS A 391 -60.61 -5.20 6.60
CA LYS A 391 -61.22 -3.90 6.25
C LYS A 391 -61.06 -2.64 7.11
N SER A 392 -60.52 -1.58 6.48
CA SER A 392 -61.30 -0.39 6.03
C SER A 392 -60.42 0.67 5.34
N GLU A 393 -60.68 0.92 4.05
CA GLU A 393 -60.43 2.17 3.28
C GLU A 393 -61.70 3.05 3.32
N PRO A 394 -61.81 4.23 2.66
CA PRO A 394 -60.82 5.24 2.24
C PRO A 394 -61.28 6.70 2.54
N ALA A 395 -60.40 7.69 2.31
CA ALA A 395 -60.70 9.00 1.68
C ALA A 395 -59.38 9.73 1.38
#